data_AF-A0A1Q8RQN0-F1
#
_entry.id   AF-A0A1Q8RQN0-F1
#
_cell.length_a   1.000
_cell.length_b   1.000
_cell.length_c   1.000
_cell.angle_alpha   90.00
_cell.angle_beta   90.00
_cell.angle_gamma   90.00
#
_symmetry.space_group_name_H-M   'P 1'
#
loop_
_entity.id
_entity.type
_entity.pdbx_description
1 polymer ?
#
loop_
_entity_poly.entity_id
_entity_poly.type
_entity_poly.pdbx_seq_one_letter_code
_entity_poly.pdbx_strand_id
1 'polypeptide(L)'
;MQFARSLVVAALALGASAAPAAPGASPQVGTTPPTPAQDRCSGVICPDNSFCKVFDFGLEKPVACQANGTVSVEAETCGSVICPAGTSCCNPTCGVCAAEGQACLQWVC
;
A
#
# COMPACT_ATOMS: atom_id res chain seq x y z
N MET A 1 -39.23 59.07 -2.77
CA MET A 1 -38.28 58.86 -3.88
C MET A 1 -37.40 57.66 -3.50
N GLN A 2 -37.89 56.43 -3.61
CA GLN A 2 -37.63 55.48 -4.72
C GLN A 2 -36.17 55.45 -5.20
N PHE A 3 -35.29 54.76 -4.46
CA PHE A 3 -33.99 54.31 -4.99
C PHE A 3 -34.14 52.88 -5.51
N ALA A 4 -34.52 52.80 -6.78
CA ALA A 4 -34.43 51.60 -7.61
C ALA A 4 -33.04 51.51 -8.26
N ARG A 5 -32.70 50.28 -8.70
CA ARG A 5 -31.53 49.85 -9.53
C ARG A 5 -30.37 49.29 -8.69
N SER A 6 -29.84 48.11 -8.93
CA SER A 6 -30.08 47.10 -9.96
C SER A 6 -29.53 45.76 -9.45
N LEU A 7 -30.27 44.70 -9.72
CA LEU A 7 -29.85 43.31 -9.58
C LEU A 7 -29.00 42.87 -10.80
N VAL A 8 -28.21 41.81 -10.58
CA VAL A 8 -27.64 40.84 -11.53
C VAL A 8 -26.32 41.22 -12.22
N VAL A 9 -25.24 40.50 -11.87
CA VAL A 9 -24.44 39.77 -12.86
C VAL A 9 -24.02 38.42 -12.23
N ALA A 10 -24.52 37.35 -12.82
CA ALA A 10 -24.16 35.97 -12.52
C ALA A 10 -22.77 35.65 -13.11
N ALA A 11 -21.88 35.06 -12.33
CA ALA A 11 -20.65 34.47 -12.81
C ALA A 11 -20.84 32.94 -12.96
N LEU A 12 -21.10 32.51 -14.20
CA LEU A 12 -21.04 31.12 -14.63
C LEU A 12 -19.57 30.69 -14.72
N ALA A 13 -19.10 29.83 -13.82
CA ALA A 13 -17.83 29.11 -14.00
C ALA A 13 -18.14 27.69 -14.51
N LEU A 14 -18.24 27.57 -15.84
CA LEU A 14 -18.14 26.29 -16.55
C LEU A 14 -16.66 25.91 -16.63
N GLY A 15 -16.23 25.01 -15.75
CA GLY A 15 -14.92 24.36 -15.80
C GLY A 15 -15.09 22.86 -15.97
N ALA A 16 -15.36 22.43 -17.21
CA ALA A 16 -15.28 21.02 -17.59
C ALA A 16 -13.82 20.69 -17.94
N SER A 17 -13.12 19.97 -17.06
CA SER A 17 -11.84 19.34 -17.36
C SER A 17 -12.02 17.84 -17.36
N ALA A 18 -12.46 17.29 -18.49
CA ALA A 18 -12.36 15.87 -18.79
C ALA A 18 -10.94 15.60 -19.29
N ALA A 19 -10.06 15.15 -18.40
CA ALA A 19 -8.79 14.55 -18.78
C ALA A 19 -9.05 13.10 -19.24
N PRO A 20 -8.45 12.65 -20.36
CA PRO A 20 -8.64 11.29 -20.85
C PRO A 20 -8.05 10.28 -19.87
N ALA A 21 -8.86 9.29 -19.50
CA ALA A 21 -8.45 8.14 -18.72
C ALA A 21 -7.43 7.31 -19.53
N ALA A 22 -6.18 7.32 -19.08
CA ALA A 22 -5.24 6.26 -19.43
C ALA A 22 -5.67 4.97 -18.70
N PRO A 23 -5.61 3.79 -19.35
CA PRO A 23 -5.96 2.53 -18.69
C PRO A 23 -4.85 2.13 -17.72
N GLY A 24 -5.14 2.02 -16.42
CA GLY A 24 -4.21 1.42 -15.47
C GLY A 24 -4.28 1.83 -13.99
N ALA A 25 -5.17 2.73 -13.57
CA ALA A 25 -5.27 3.11 -12.15
C ALA A 25 -6.55 2.56 -11.50
N SER A 26 -6.40 1.56 -10.62
CA SER A 26 -7.47 1.11 -9.71
C SER A 26 -7.96 2.27 -8.83
N PRO A 27 -9.26 2.46 -8.63
CA PRO A 27 -9.78 3.59 -7.86
C PRO A 27 -9.76 3.27 -6.36
N GLN A 28 -8.94 3.98 -5.58
CA GLN A 28 -9.10 4.05 -4.13
C GLN A 28 -9.92 5.29 -3.77
N VAL A 29 -11.24 5.12 -3.77
CA VAL A 29 -12.20 6.00 -3.11
C VAL A 29 -12.16 5.71 -1.61
N GLY A 30 -11.92 6.73 -0.78
CA GLY A 30 -12.15 6.62 0.66
C GLY A 30 -11.44 7.68 1.49
N THR A 31 -12.18 8.72 1.84
CA THR A 31 -11.86 9.73 2.86
C THR A 31 -11.77 9.11 4.25
N THR A 32 -10.63 8.53 4.62
CA THR A 32 -10.37 8.00 5.97
C THR A 32 -8.92 8.33 6.34
N PRO A 33 -8.61 8.77 7.59
CA PRO A 33 -7.22 8.93 8.01
C PRO A 33 -6.48 7.61 7.77
N PRO A 34 -5.23 7.61 7.26
CA PRO A 34 -4.52 6.37 7.08
C PRO A 34 -4.38 5.69 8.43
N THR A 35 -4.95 4.49 8.52
CA THR A 35 -4.78 3.60 9.67
C THR A 35 -3.28 3.31 9.80
N PRO A 36 -2.67 3.26 10.99
CA PRO A 36 -1.23 3.04 11.18
C PRO A 36 -0.66 1.76 10.53
N ALA A 37 -1.50 0.87 10.03
CA ALA A 37 -1.12 -0.28 9.20
C ALA A 37 -0.75 0.10 7.75
N GLN A 38 -1.30 1.19 7.19
CA GLN A 38 -0.99 1.67 5.84
C GLN A 38 0.38 2.34 5.79
N ASP A 39 0.78 3.08 6.84
CA ASP A 39 2.11 3.68 6.93
C ASP A 39 3.24 2.63 6.89
N ARG A 40 3.01 1.46 7.51
CA ARG A 40 4.03 0.41 7.60
C ARG A 40 4.35 -0.27 6.27
N CYS A 41 3.43 -0.22 5.32
CA CYS A 41 3.65 -0.72 3.96
C CYS A 41 4.27 0.32 3.02
N SER A 42 4.50 1.56 3.48
CA SER A 42 5.15 2.59 2.67
C SER A 42 6.58 2.20 2.34
N GLY A 43 6.90 2.14 1.04
CA GLY A 43 8.23 1.76 0.55
C GLY A 43 8.50 0.25 0.51
N VAL A 44 7.52 -0.60 0.90
CA VAL A 44 7.64 -2.05 0.76
C VAL A 44 7.37 -2.43 -0.69
N ILE A 45 8.37 -3.03 -1.34
CA ILE A 45 8.27 -3.52 -2.72
C ILE A 45 8.01 -5.02 -2.68
N CYS A 46 6.83 -5.43 -3.14
CA CYS A 46 6.42 -6.83 -3.25
C CYS A 46 6.53 -7.32 -4.70
N PRO A 47 6.87 -8.61 -4.92
CA PRO A 47 6.91 -9.19 -6.26
C PRO A 47 5.52 -9.27 -6.91
N ASP A 48 5.48 -9.52 -8.22
CA ASP A 48 4.24 -9.59 -9.00
C ASP A 48 3.21 -10.56 -8.39
N ASN A 49 1.93 -10.18 -8.48
CA ASN A 49 0.81 -10.90 -7.88
C ASN A 49 0.92 -11.10 -6.35
N SER A 50 1.62 -10.22 -5.65
CA SER A 50 1.61 -10.16 -4.19
C SER A 50 1.40 -8.74 -3.69
N PHE A 51 0.91 -8.60 -2.45
CA PHE A 51 0.59 -7.30 -1.85
C PHE A 51 1.14 -7.21 -0.44
N CYS A 52 1.57 -6.00 -0.04
CA CYS A 52 2.05 -5.78 1.32
C CYS A 52 0.90 -5.94 2.32
N LYS A 53 1.17 -6.67 3.39
CA LYS A 53 0.28 -6.84 4.52
C LYS A 53 1.08 -6.76 5.81
N VAL A 54 0.50 -6.11 6.81
CA VAL A 54 1.03 -6.18 8.19
C VAL A 54 0.63 -7.55 8.75
N PHE A 55 1.62 -8.35 9.11
CA PHE A 55 1.39 -9.63 9.75
C PHE A 55 1.61 -9.49 11.25
N ASP A 56 0.66 -10.01 12.02
CA ASP A 56 0.76 -10.04 13.48
C ASP A 56 1.27 -11.43 13.88
N PHE A 57 2.59 -11.60 13.83
CA PHE A 57 3.26 -12.87 14.19
C PHE A 57 3.67 -12.93 15.67
N GLY A 58 3.07 -12.11 16.54
CA GLY A 58 3.47 -11.97 17.96
C GLY A 58 4.86 -11.36 18.19
N LEU A 59 5.71 -11.32 17.15
CA LEU A 59 6.89 -10.49 17.01
C LEU A 59 6.45 -9.10 16.53
N GLU A 60 7.26 -8.07 16.81
CA GLU A 60 6.99 -6.64 16.61
C GLU A 60 6.52 -6.27 15.18
N LYS A 61 5.24 -6.55 14.86
CA LYS A 61 4.46 -6.22 13.66
C LYS A 61 5.28 -6.06 12.36
N PRO A 62 5.98 -7.12 11.87
CA PRO A 62 6.67 -7.04 10.60
C PRO A 62 5.68 -6.97 9.43
N VAL A 63 6.07 -6.26 8.38
CA VAL A 63 5.38 -6.26 7.10
C VAL A 63 6.01 -7.30 6.18
N ALA A 64 5.19 -8.01 5.42
CA ALA A 64 5.64 -8.94 4.40
C ALA A 64 4.67 -8.92 3.21
N CYS A 65 4.94 -9.71 2.18
CA CYS A 65 4.12 -9.79 0.98
C CYS A 65 3.24 -11.04 1.04
N GLN A 66 1.92 -10.86 0.90
CA GLN A 66 0.96 -11.95 0.77
C GLN A 66 0.72 -12.23 -0.71
N ALA A 67 0.81 -13.51 -1.11
CA ALA A 67 0.47 -13.93 -2.47
C ALA A 67 -1.03 -13.72 -2.76
N ASN A 68 -1.34 -13.26 -3.96
CA ASN A 68 -2.68 -13.20 -4.54
C ASN A 68 -2.77 -14.12 -5.77
N GLY A 69 -2.45 -15.39 -5.57
CA GLY A 69 -2.35 -16.40 -6.65
C GLY A 69 -0.92 -16.93 -6.81
N THR A 70 -0.52 -17.15 -8.06
CA THR A 70 0.84 -17.60 -8.40
C THR A 70 1.79 -16.42 -8.45
N VAL A 71 2.85 -16.48 -7.65
CA VAL A 71 3.95 -15.51 -7.65
C VAL A 71 5.13 -16.04 -8.46
N SER A 72 6.06 -15.15 -8.86
CA SER A 72 7.24 -15.53 -9.64
C SER A 72 8.07 -16.61 -8.94
N VAL A 73 8.75 -17.46 -9.71
CA VAL A 73 9.71 -18.46 -9.18
C VAL A 73 10.94 -17.81 -8.57
N GLU A 74 11.24 -16.56 -8.93
CA GLU A 74 12.26 -15.73 -8.27
C GLU A 74 11.77 -15.04 -6.99
N ALA A 75 10.50 -15.20 -6.60
CA ALA A 75 10.01 -14.60 -5.36
C ALA A 75 10.54 -15.37 -4.15
N GLU A 76 11.23 -14.66 -3.26
CA GLU A 76 11.84 -15.30 -2.10
C GLU A 76 10.77 -15.60 -1.04
N THR A 77 10.45 -16.88 -0.86
CA THR A 77 9.41 -17.33 0.05
C THR A 77 9.96 -17.59 1.44
N CYS A 78 9.19 -17.24 2.48
CA CYS A 78 9.56 -17.44 3.87
C CYS A 78 8.37 -17.96 4.66
N GLY A 79 8.26 -19.29 4.71
CA GLY A 79 7.09 -19.94 5.31
C GLY A 79 5.81 -19.63 4.53
N SER A 80 4.88 -18.90 5.17
CA SER A 80 3.58 -18.53 4.59
C SER A 80 3.57 -17.14 3.93
N VAL A 81 4.68 -16.42 3.95
CA VAL A 81 4.81 -15.08 3.35
C VAL A 81 5.88 -15.05 2.29
N ILE A 82 5.89 -13.98 1.53
CA ILE A 82 6.93 -13.66 0.55
C ILE A 82 7.71 -12.46 1.07
N CYS A 83 9.03 -12.54 0.97
CA CYS A 83 9.89 -11.46 1.40
C CYS A 83 9.85 -10.28 0.43
N PRO A 84 9.77 -9.05 0.94
CA PRO A 84 9.94 -7.86 0.12
C PRO A 84 11.28 -7.85 -0.62
N ALA A 85 11.34 -7.14 -1.75
CA ALA A 85 12.56 -7.00 -2.51
C ALA A 85 13.70 -6.41 -1.65
N GLY A 86 14.89 -6.99 -1.75
CA GLY A 86 16.06 -6.58 -0.95
C GLY A 86 16.09 -7.16 0.47
N THR A 87 15.21 -8.10 0.79
CA THR A 87 15.23 -8.85 2.05
C THR A 87 15.33 -10.36 1.80
N SER A 88 15.84 -11.11 2.76
CA SER A 88 16.01 -12.55 2.70
C SER A 88 15.24 -13.24 3.84
N CYS A 89 14.86 -14.51 3.63
CA CYS A 89 14.15 -15.27 4.66
C CYS A 89 15.07 -15.56 5.83
N CYS A 90 14.71 -15.03 6.99
CA CYS A 90 15.48 -15.16 8.22
C CYS A 90 14.94 -16.30 9.10
N ASN A 91 13.61 -16.34 9.28
CA ASN A 91 12.95 -17.35 10.10
C ASN A 91 11.69 -17.84 9.37
N PRO A 92 11.76 -18.98 8.67
CA PRO A 92 10.65 -19.48 7.88
C PRO A 92 9.45 -19.89 8.74
N THR A 93 9.68 -20.38 9.96
CA THR A 93 8.59 -20.77 10.88
C THR A 93 7.73 -19.56 11.26
N CYS A 94 8.36 -18.40 11.42
CA CYS A 94 7.70 -17.16 11.81
C CYS A 94 7.37 -16.23 10.62
N GLY A 95 7.76 -16.58 9.40
CA GLY A 95 7.63 -15.70 8.23
C GLY A 95 8.40 -14.37 8.37
N VAL A 96 9.58 -14.39 9.00
CA VAL A 96 10.39 -13.16 9.21
C VAL A 96 11.39 -13.01 8.08
N CYS A 97 11.33 -11.86 7.42
CA CYS A 97 12.30 -11.43 6.41
C CYS A 97 13.21 -10.36 6.99
N ALA A 98 14.51 -10.43 6.71
CA ALA A 98 15.51 -9.49 7.20
C ALA A 98 16.25 -8.84 6.02
N ALA A 99 16.56 -7.56 6.15
CA ALA A 99 17.47 -6.90 5.22
C ALA A 99 18.91 -7.35 5.49
N GLU A 100 19.75 -7.25 4.47
CA GLU A 100 21.19 -7.51 4.59
C GLU A 100 21.80 -6.66 5.72
N GLY A 101 22.58 -7.30 6.60
CA GLY A 101 23.22 -6.65 7.75
C GLY A 101 22.31 -6.42 8.97
N GLN A 102 21.02 -6.77 8.91
CA GLN A 102 20.18 -6.85 10.12
C GLN A 102 20.41 -8.17 10.85
N ALA A 103 20.29 -8.14 12.18
CA ALA A 103 20.40 -9.36 12.99
C ALA A 103 19.24 -10.30 12.64
N CYS A 104 19.57 -11.49 12.14
CA CYS A 104 18.61 -12.55 11.90
C CYS A 104 18.51 -13.45 13.13
N LEU A 105 17.46 -13.27 13.92
CA LEU A 105 17.19 -14.08 15.10
C LEU A 105 16.14 -15.14 14.77
N GLN A 106 16.48 -16.40 15.04
CA GLN A 106 15.57 -17.54 14.89
C GLN A 106 14.83 -17.78 16.21
N TRP A 107 13.55 -17.48 16.20
CA TRP A 107 12.60 -17.65 17.30
C TRP A 107 11.65 -18.81 17.01
N VAL A 108 11.00 -19.32 18.06
CA VAL A 108 9.84 -20.21 17.91
C VAL A 108 8.59 -19.35 17.87
N CYS A 109 7.84 -19.48 16.77
CA CYS A 109 6.44 -19.10 16.62
C CYS A 109 5.64 -20.41 16.52
#